data_AF-A0A239QU27-F1
#
_entry.id   AF-A0A239QU27-F1
#
_cell.length_a   1.000
_cell.length_b   1.000
_cell.length_c   1.000
_cell.angle_alpha   90.00
_cell.angle_beta   90.00
_cell.angle_gamma   90.00
#
_symmetry.space_group_name_H-M   'P 1'
#
loop_
_entity.id
_entity.type
_entity.pdbx_description
1 polymer ?
#
loop_
_entity_poly.entity_id
_entity_poly.type
_entity_poly.pdbx_seq_one_letter_code
_entity_poly.pdbx_strand_id
1 'polypeptide(L)'
;MREPPQLLVWNKLVVVVLESQGAGAPTQLHVSDTQGWAEIIDYTERTADHHARLIAHVKRTGRPRGALDLIIAAHALETGRILISRDAAARFGDLPGVVAEEP
;
A
#
# COMPACT_ATOMS: atom_id res chain seq x y z
N MET A 1 -24.47 -24.86 1.83
CA MET A 1 -23.97 -23.89 0.84
C MET A 1 -23.12 -22.88 1.56
N ARG A 2 -21.82 -22.79 1.24
CA ARG A 2 -20.94 -21.72 1.75
C ARG A 2 -20.70 -20.77 0.58
N GLU A 3 -21.01 -19.49 0.77
CA GLU A 3 -20.61 -18.41 -0.14
C GLU A 3 -19.07 -18.41 -0.26
N PRO A 4 -18.49 -18.20 -1.46
CA PRO A 4 -17.05 -18.01 -1.60
C PRO A 4 -16.66 -16.61 -1.08
N PRO A 5 -15.45 -16.41 -0.55
CA PRO A 5 -15.04 -15.12 -0.02
C PRO A 5 -14.91 -14.12 -1.18
N GLN A 6 -15.66 -13.03 -1.12
CA GLN A 6 -15.58 -11.96 -2.11
C GLN A 6 -14.45 -11.01 -1.75
N LEU A 7 -13.52 -10.88 -2.68
CA LEU A 7 -12.36 -10.01 -2.57
C LEU A 7 -12.39 -9.04 -3.78
N LEU A 8 -12.66 -7.75 -3.58
CA LEU A 8 -12.67 -6.68 -4.60
C LEU A 8 -11.92 -5.40 -4.18
N VAL A 9 -10.88 -5.03 -4.94
CA VAL A 9 -10.11 -3.77 -4.80
C VAL A 9 -9.94 -3.18 -6.15
N TRP A 10 -10.15 -1.86 -6.25
CA TRP A 10 -9.50 -1.07 -7.28
C TRP A 10 -9.39 0.43 -6.92
N ASN A 11 -8.16 0.83 -6.60
CA ASN A 11 -7.39 2.07 -6.82
C ASN A 11 -8.00 3.50 -6.70
N LYS A 12 -7.83 4.13 -5.53
CA LYS A 12 -6.76 5.13 -5.26
C LYS A 12 -6.47 5.10 -3.76
N LEU A 13 -5.41 4.37 -3.41
CA LEU A 13 -4.76 4.27 -2.10
C LEU A 13 -5.67 4.05 -0.87
N VAL A 14 -6.31 2.88 -0.86
CA VAL A 14 -6.48 2.08 0.36
C VAL A 14 -5.66 0.82 0.12
N VAL A 15 -4.84 0.42 1.10
CA VAL A 15 -4.16 -0.88 1.09
C VAL A 15 -5.24 -1.96 1.22
N VAL A 16 -5.65 -2.52 0.09
CA VAL A 16 -6.45 -3.74 0.02
C VAL A 16 -5.93 -4.51 -1.19
N VAL A 17 -6.05 -5.83 -1.17
CA VAL A 17 -5.21 -6.70 -2.00
C VAL A 17 -6.03 -7.77 -2.71
N LEU A 18 -6.65 -7.50 -3.87
CA LEU A 18 -7.64 -8.45 -4.45
C LEU A 18 -7.36 -8.82 -5.94
N GLU A 19 -7.70 -10.06 -6.33
CA GLU A 19 -7.18 -10.86 -7.47
C GLU A 19 -7.42 -10.25 -8.87
N SER A 20 -6.49 -10.53 -9.80
CA SER A 20 -6.44 -10.01 -11.17
C SER A 20 -7.35 -10.79 -12.13
N GLN A 21 -8.11 -10.10 -13.00
CA GLN A 21 -8.53 -10.62 -14.31
C GLN A 21 -8.63 -9.52 -15.41
N GLY A 22 -7.85 -9.65 -16.49
CA GLY A 22 -8.24 -9.36 -17.89
C GLY A 22 -8.26 -7.91 -18.43
N ALA A 23 -7.66 -7.71 -19.62
CA ALA A 23 -7.33 -6.43 -20.24
C ALA A 23 -8.44 -5.75 -21.07
N GLY A 24 -8.48 -4.40 -21.05
CA GLY A 24 -8.87 -3.57 -22.20
C GLY A 24 -9.95 -2.49 -21.98
N ALA A 25 -9.55 -1.27 -21.61
CA ALA A 25 -10.15 0.06 -21.91
C ALA A 25 -9.65 1.11 -20.88
N PRO A 26 -9.54 2.41 -21.20
CA PRO A 26 -9.07 3.41 -20.24
C PRO A 26 -10.13 3.63 -19.15
N THR A 27 -9.93 3.03 -18.00
CA THR A 27 -10.88 3.05 -16.87
C THR A 27 -10.83 4.39 -16.13
N GLN A 28 -11.89 5.19 -16.25
CA GLN A 28 -12.15 6.28 -15.31
C GLN A 28 -12.53 5.66 -13.95
N LEU A 29 -11.64 5.79 -12.97
CA LEU A 29 -11.82 5.27 -11.62
C LEU A 29 -12.83 6.13 -10.83
N HIS A 30 -14.00 5.58 -10.53
CA HIS A 30 -14.96 6.14 -9.57
C HIS A 30 -14.53 5.76 -8.15
N VAL A 31 -14.15 6.75 -7.34
CA VAL A 31 -13.68 6.59 -5.94
C VAL A 31 -14.84 6.74 -4.93
N SER A 32 -16.07 6.39 -5.31
CA SER A 32 -17.26 7.02 -4.73
C SER A 32 -17.94 6.32 -3.54
N ASP A 33 -17.38 5.26 -2.92
CA ASP A 33 -18.04 4.62 -1.76
C ASP A 33 -17.12 3.79 -0.85
N THR A 34 -15.92 4.28 -0.53
CA THR A 34 -14.96 3.54 0.31
C THR A 34 -14.95 3.96 1.78
N GLN A 35 -15.48 5.15 2.10
CA GLN A 35 -15.48 5.69 3.48
C GLN A 35 -16.33 4.87 4.46
N GLY A 36 -17.23 4.01 3.97
CA GLY A 36 -18.06 3.15 4.82
C GLY A 36 -17.31 1.99 5.47
N TRP A 37 -16.16 1.59 4.93
CA TRP A 37 -15.44 0.37 5.36
C TRP A 37 -13.92 0.54 5.48
N ALA A 38 -13.35 1.63 4.96
CA ALA A 38 -11.93 1.94 5.08
C ALA A 38 -11.71 3.31 5.72
N GLU A 39 -10.75 3.37 6.64
CA GLU A 39 -10.26 4.62 7.21
C GLU A 39 -9.32 5.31 6.20
N ILE A 40 -9.54 6.60 5.98
CA ILE A 40 -8.62 7.47 5.24
C ILE A 40 -7.71 8.15 6.26
N ILE A 41 -6.40 8.01 6.07
CA ILE A 41 -5.40 8.52 7.01
C ILE A 41 -4.63 9.67 6.34
N ASP A 42 -4.52 10.80 7.04
CA ASP A 42 -3.78 11.96 6.58
C ASP A 42 -2.27 11.77 6.69
N TYR A 43 -1.53 12.36 5.74
CA TYR A 43 -0.07 12.47 5.81
C TYR A 43 0.33 13.51 6.85
N THR A 44 0.97 13.06 7.93
CA THR A 44 1.38 13.90 9.06
C THR A 44 2.88 14.19 9.02
N GLU A 45 3.33 15.09 9.89
CA GLU A 45 4.76 15.30 10.14
C GLU A 45 5.47 14.02 10.62
N ARG A 46 4.78 13.17 11.40
CA ARG A 46 5.33 11.88 11.82
C ARG A 46 5.46 10.92 10.64
N THR A 47 4.49 10.92 9.72
CA THR A 47 4.63 10.19 8.45
C THR A 47 5.87 10.68 7.71
N ALA A 48 6.08 11.99 7.65
CA ALA A 48 7.23 12.59 6.97
C ALA A 48 8.57 12.16 7.58
N ASP A 49 8.66 12.06 8.89
CA ASP A 49 9.86 11.57 9.59
C ASP A 49 10.18 10.12 9.20
N HIS A 50 9.18 9.24 9.21
CA HIS A 50 9.34 7.85 8.76
C HIS A 50 9.75 7.79 7.28
N HIS A 51 9.10 8.59 6.44
CA HIS A 51 9.38 8.66 5.01
C HIS A 51 10.83 9.10 4.73
N ALA A 52 11.32 10.14 5.41
CA ALA A 52 12.69 10.62 5.27
C ALA A 52 13.72 9.54 5.64
N ARG A 53 13.46 8.78 6.72
CA ARG A 53 14.32 7.66 7.15
C ARG A 53 14.36 6.55 6.11
N LEU A 54 13.21 6.22 5.51
CA LEU A 54 13.12 5.24 4.45
C LEU A 54 13.86 5.69 3.19
N ILE A 55 13.70 6.96 2.75
CA ILE A 55 14.46 7.54 1.63
C ILE A 55 15.97 7.41 1.90
N ALA A 56 16.43 7.78 3.09
CA ALA A 56 17.85 7.65 3.44
C ALA A 56 18.32 6.19 3.42
N HIS A 57 17.48 5.24 3.83
CA HIS A 57 17.78 3.82 3.74
C HIS A 57 17.94 3.36 2.29
N VAL A 58 16.94 3.57 1.42
CA VAL A 58 17.02 3.08 0.03
C VAL A 58 18.12 3.76 -0.78
N LYS A 59 18.42 5.04 -0.51
CA LYS A 59 19.58 5.72 -1.10
C LYS A 59 20.90 5.05 -0.70
N ARG A 60 21.04 4.65 0.57
CA ARG A 60 22.25 3.96 1.05
C ARG A 60 22.38 2.53 0.51
N THR A 61 21.27 1.82 0.32
CA THR A 61 21.29 0.41 -0.12
C THR A 61 21.26 0.24 -1.65
N GLY A 62 21.04 1.32 -2.41
CA GLY A 62 21.06 1.29 -3.87
C GLY A 62 19.88 0.55 -4.49
N ARG A 63 18.78 0.36 -3.75
CA ARG A 63 17.57 -0.31 -4.24
C ARG A 63 16.42 0.71 -4.35
N PRO A 64 16.20 1.33 -5.52
CA PRO A 64 15.10 2.28 -5.67
C PRO A 64 13.75 1.62 -5.41
N ARG A 65 12.75 2.44 -5.07
CA ARG A 65 11.36 2.04 -4.84
C ARG A 65 10.44 2.85 -5.74
N GLY A 66 9.22 2.37 -5.93
CA GLY A 66 8.18 3.09 -6.64
C GLY A 66 7.92 4.45 -6.01
N ALA A 67 7.40 5.38 -6.81
CA ALA A 67 7.24 6.79 -6.42
C ALA A 67 6.40 6.99 -5.15
N LEU A 68 5.47 6.07 -4.86
CA LEU A 68 4.58 6.14 -3.71
C LEU A 68 4.88 5.12 -2.60
N ASP A 69 5.70 4.11 -2.88
CA ASP A 69 5.95 2.98 -1.96
C ASP A 69 6.46 3.45 -0.60
N LEU A 70 7.37 4.43 -0.60
CA LEU A 70 7.97 4.91 0.65
C LEU A 70 6.99 5.72 1.50
N ILE A 71 6.03 6.40 0.88
CA ILE A 71 4.96 7.12 1.60
C ILE A 71 3.99 6.10 2.22
N ILE A 72 3.63 5.05 1.47
CA ILE A 72 2.78 3.96 1.96
C ILE A 72 3.44 3.23 3.14
N ALA A 73 4.72 2.88 3.00
CA ALA A 73 5.51 2.28 4.05
C ALA A 73 5.66 3.19 5.29
N ALA A 74 5.81 4.49 5.08
CA ALA A 74 5.88 5.44 6.19
C ALA A 74 4.59 5.50 7.00
N HIS A 75 3.42 5.46 6.36
CA HIS A 75 2.14 5.37 7.07
C HIS A 75 2.00 4.09 7.87
N ALA A 76 2.38 2.96 7.28
CA ALA A 76 2.36 1.67 7.98
C ALA A 76 3.25 1.70 9.24
N LEU A 77 4.44 2.28 9.13
CA LEU A 77 5.36 2.47 10.26
C LEU A 77 4.79 3.38 11.34
N GLU A 78 4.29 4.55 10.95
CA GLU A 78 3.76 5.53 11.92
C GLU A 78 2.60 4.94 12.72
N THR A 79 1.76 4.17 12.05
CA THR A 79 0.50 3.69 12.62
C THR A 79 0.55 2.25 13.11
N GLY A 80 1.70 1.59 12.99
CA GLY A 80 1.90 0.20 13.41
C GLY A 80 1.04 -0.81 12.63
N ARG A 81 0.75 -0.53 11.37
CA ARG A 81 -0.11 -1.37 10.51
C ARG A 81 0.73 -2.30 9.62
N ILE A 82 0.15 -3.44 9.25
CA ILE A 82 0.74 -4.38 8.30
C ILE A 82 0.36 -3.94 6.88
N LEU A 83 1.32 -3.92 5.96
CA LEU A 83 1.06 -3.71 4.54
C LEU A 83 0.69 -5.02 3.87
N ILE A 84 -0.56 -5.18 3.48
CA ILE A 84 -0.93 -6.27 2.60
C ILE A 84 -0.63 -5.79 1.16
N SER A 85 0.06 -6.56 0.32
CA SER A 85 0.26 -6.20 -1.09
C SER A 85 0.30 -7.41 -2.03
N ARG A 86 -0.22 -7.28 -3.26
CA ARG A 86 0.02 -8.25 -4.37
C ARG A 86 1.28 -7.91 -5.16
N ASP A 87 1.78 -6.70 -4.99
CA ASP A 87 2.99 -6.27 -5.65
C ASP A 87 4.20 -6.81 -4.88
N ALA A 88 4.55 -8.06 -5.18
CA ALA A 88 5.75 -8.67 -4.65
C ALA A 88 7.03 -7.94 -5.10
N ALA A 89 6.99 -7.19 -6.21
CA ALA A 89 8.14 -6.43 -6.71
C ALA A 89 8.41 -5.17 -5.89
N ALA A 90 7.40 -4.62 -5.20
CA ALA A 90 7.57 -3.51 -4.27
C ALA A 90 8.49 -3.87 -3.07
N ARG A 91 8.56 -5.16 -2.71
CA ARG A 91 9.45 -5.70 -1.66
C ARG A 91 9.37 -4.87 -0.36
N PHE A 92 8.16 -4.63 0.13
CA PHE A 92 7.93 -3.83 1.34
C PHE A 92 8.61 -4.44 2.58
N GLY A 93 8.70 -5.77 2.68
CA GLY A 93 9.40 -6.44 3.78
C GLY A 93 10.92 -6.21 3.82
N ASP A 94 11.52 -5.69 2.74
CA ASP A 94 12.94 -5.28 2.76
C ASP A 94 13.15 -3.93 3.47
N LEU A 95 12.09 -3.15 3.71
CA LEU A 95 12.18 -1.84 4.33
C LEU A 95 12.26 -1.96 5.87
N PRO A 96 13.14 -1.18 6.52
CA PRO A 96 13.37 -1.32 7.96
C PRO A 96 12.11 -1.00 8.76
N GLY A 97 11.70 -1.96 9.59
CA GLY A 97 10.54 -1.85 10.49
C GLY A 97 9.18 -2.07 9.83
N VAL A 98 9.13 -2.23 8.50
CA VAL A 98 7.88 -2.45 7.78
C VAL A 98 7.51 -3.93 7.86
N VAL A 99 6.28 -4.21 8.29
CA VAL A 99 5.71 -5.55 8.24
C VAL A 99 4.80 -5.62 7.01
N ALA A 100 5.00 -6.62 6.15
CA ALA A 100 4.22 -6.78 4.94
C ALA A 100 3.86 -8.26 4.71
N GLU A 101 2.66 -8.48 4.18
CA GLU A 101 2.12 -9.80 3.88
C GLU A 101 1.51 -9.82 2.47
N GLU A 102 1.52 -11.00 1.85
CA GLU A 102 0.72 -11.27 0.65
C GLU A 102 -0.66 -11.80 1.10
N PRO A 103 -1.73 -11.55 0.33
CA PRO A 103 -3.12 -11.89 0.70
C PRO A 103 -3.43 -13.39 0.61
#